data_AF-C5E387-F1
#
_entry.id   AF-C5E387-F1
#
_cell.length_a   1.000
_cell.length_b   1.000
_cell.length_c   1.000
_cell.angle_alpha   90.00
_cell.angle_beta   90.00
_cell.angle_gamma   90.00
#
_symmetry.space_group_name_H-M   'P 1'
#
loop_
_entity.id
_entity.type
_entity.pdbx_description
1 polymer ?
#
loop_
_entity_poly.entity_id
_entity_poly.type
_entity_poly.pdbx_seq_one_letter_code
_entity_poly.pdbx_strand_id
1 'polypeptide(L)'
;MNREQTFITEQILAKSLPTAEKAVDENRLQDTLLLLPTDGGLSSRLKKKNGKLRLLSGEHIKNSTHSAYREINKNSKHALKSYINGARKASSTAKRIASEKNLRERPELLGYLKEKHPSVFGSIPRFDQILPMHEELWVNYMREILNIPDDVPSASKLNINGTNALLKLSMADYNGCMITVTKSRNENLRGIKGIVIWDSQKDFILLCRGELVDEIKCVPKMGTIFAFEIPVNKDEALQYTILGDRFKYRSSDRAGRKFKSRRCDDMLYYISGR
;
A
#
# COMPACT_ATOMS: atom_id res chain seq x y z
N MET A 1 24.94 -11.39 -55.98
CA MET A 1 26.37 -11.73 -56.21
C MET A 1 27.05 -12.03 -54.88
N ASN A 2 26.41 -12.85 -54.03
CA ASN A 2 26.99 -13.37 -52.79
C ASN A 2 27.03 -14.88 -52.96
N ARG A 3 28.03 -15.39 -53.68
CA ARG A 3 28.59 -16.65 -53.22
C ARG A 3 29.27 -16.26 -51.93
N GLU A 4 28.85 -16.82 -50.79
CA GLU A 4 29.71 -16.85 -49.61
C GLU A 4 31.12 -17.09 -50.13
N GLN A 5 32.06 -16.20 -49.82
CA GLN A 5 33.41 -16.36 -50.33
C GLN A 5 33.93 -17.64 -49.69
N THR A 6 33.72 -18.79 -50.35
CA THR A 6 34.07 -20.13 -49.87
C THR A 6 35.55 -20.18 -49.54
N PHE A 7 36.35 -19.36 -50.22
CA PHE A 7 37.72 -19.08 -49.87
C PHE A 7 37.91 -18.59 -48.41
N ILE A 8 37.10 -17.64 -47.92
CA ILE A 8 37.20 -17.14 -46.54
C ILE A 8 36.87 -18.25 -45.54
N THR A 9 35.82 -19.03 -45.77
CA THR A 9 35.40 -20.11 -44.87
C THR A 9 36.35 -21.33 -44.95
N GLU A 10 36.61 -21.83 -46.14
CA GLU A 10 37.37 -23.07 -46.39
C GLU A 10 38.89 -22.89 -46.34
N GLN A 11 39.45 -21.71 -46.65
CA GLN A 11 40.90 -21.52 -46.75
C GLN A 11 41.49 -20.60 -45.67
N ILE A 12 40.72 -19.64 -45.15
CA ILE A 12 41.18 -18.71 -44.11
C ILE A 12 40.69 -19.17 -42.73
N LEU A 13 39.38 -19.31 -42.56
CA LEU A 13 38.79 -19.70 -41.27
C LEU A 13 39.14 -21.15 -40.94
N ALA A 14 39.13 -22.09 -41.89
CA ALA A 14 39.43 -23.50 -41.61
C ALA A 14 40.89 -23.77 -41.18
N LYS A 15 41.83 -22.87 -41.51
CA LYS A 15 43.22 -22.97 -41.04
C LYS A 15 43.41 -22.49 -39.60
N SER A 16 42.51 -21.61 -39.15
CA SER A 16 42.63 -20.92 -37.85
C SER A 16 41.60 -21.45 -36.83
N LEU A 17 40.50 -22.02 -37.32
CA LEU A 17 39.40 -22.59 -36.55
C LEU A 17 39.21 -24.05 -36.96
N PRO A 18 39.03 -24.99 -36.00
CA PRO A 18 38.81 -26.40 -36.31
C PRO A 18 37.53 -26.65 -37.13
N THR A 19 36.55 -25.73 -37.06
CA THR A 19 35.29 -25.82 -37.80
C THR A 19 34.88 -24.43 -38.25
N ALA A 20 35.18 -24.10 -39.50
CA ALA A 20 34.91 -22.79 -40.08
C ALA A 20 33.42 -22.52 -40.32
N GLU A 21 32.67 -23.55 -40.73
CA GLU A 21 31.22 -23.50 -40.99
C GLU A 21 30.46 -23.01 -39.76
N LYS A 22 30.88 -23.45 -38.57
CA LYS A 22 30.29 -23.03 -37.29
C LYS A 22 30.32 -21.52 -37.07
N ALA A 23 31.35 -20.81 -37.55
CA ALA A 23 31.42 -19.35 -37.41
C ALA A 23 30.42 -18.62 -38.32
N VAL A 24 30.05 -19.24 -39.43
CA VAL A 24 29.03 -18.73 -40.36
C VAL A 24 27.63 -19.09 -39.85
N ASP A 25 27.42 -20.35 -39.47
CA ASP A 25 26.13 -20.83 -38.93
C ASP A 25 25.70 -20.08 -37.66
N GLU A 26 26.65 -19.75 -36.78
CA GLU A 26 26.40 -18.96 -35.58
C GLU A 26 26.29 -17.44 -35.86
N ASN A 27 26.34 -17.01 -37.12
CA ASN A 27 26.34 -15.60 -37.56
C ASN A 27 27.45 -14.75 -36.89
N ARG A 28 28.63 -15.34 -36.67
CA ARG A 28 29.77 -14.67 -36.04
C ARG A 28 30.62 -13.91 -37.05
N LEU A 29 30.56 -14.29 -38.32
CA LEU A 29 31.13 -13.52 -39.42
C LEU A 29 30.16 -12.41 -39.80
N GLN A 30 30.53 -11.16 -39.48
CA GLN A 30 29.73 -10.00 -39.84
C GLN A 30 30.13 -9.51 -41.23
N ASP A 31 29.14 -9.33 -42.11
CA ASP A 31 29.35 -8.81 -43.47
C ASP A 31 29.84 -7.35 -43.48
N THR A 32 29.60 -6.62 -42.40
CA THR A 32 29.94 -5.21 -42.26
C THR A 32 30.63 -4.95 -40.94
N LEU A 33 31.69 -4.14 -41.00
CA LEU A 33 32.38 -3.65 -39.81
C LEU A 33 32.05 -2.17 -39.64
N LEU A 34 31.31 -1.84 -38.58
CA LEU A 34 30.96 -0.46 -38.26
C LEU A 34 32.18 0.27 -37.70
N LEU A 35 32.84 1.06 -38.53
CA LEU A 35 33.97 1.89 -38.13
C LEU A 35 33.48 3.31 -37.80
N LEU A 36 32.94 3.45 -36.59
CA LEU A 36 32.57 4.74 -36.01
C LEU A 36 33.23 4.89 -34.64
N PRO A 37 33.70 6.10 -34.26
CA PRO A 37 34.11 6.35 -32.89
C PRO A 37 32.95 5.97 -31.96
N THR A 38 33.18 5.05 -31.02
CA THR A 38 32.19 4.80 -29.99
C THR A 38 32.03 6.08 -29.19
N ASP A 39 30.85 6.67 -29.26
CA ASP A 39 30.56 7.97 -28.68
C ASP A 39 30.77 7.98 -27.15
N GLY A 40 30.98 6.83 -26.48
CA GLY A 40 31.10 6.76 -25.02
C GLY A 40 29.86 7.31 -24.30
N GLY A 41 28.75 7.44 -25.05
CA GLY A 41 27.55 8.13 -24.65
C GLY A 41 27.61 9.67 -24.71
N LEU A 42 28.56 10.33 -25.38
CA LEU A 42 28.63 11.80 -25.46
C LEU A 42 27.44 12.37 -26.23
N SER A 43 26.96 11.79 -27.34
CA SER A 43 25.70 12.20 -27.97
C SER A 43 24.49 12.04 -27.04
N SER A 44 24.48 11.03 -26.15
CA SER A 44 23.45 10.92 -25.11
C SER A 44 23.59 12.01 -24.03
N ARG A 45 24.82 12.40 -23.67
CA ARG A 45 25.11 13.48 -22.70
C ARG A 45 24.83 14.86 -23.30
N LEU A 46 25.10 15.06 -24.58
CA LEU A 46 24.83 16.27 -25.35
C LEU A 46 23.33 16.43 -25.60
N LYS A 47 22.60 15.35 -25.95
CA LYS A 47 21.12 15.37 -26.01
C LYS A 47 20.48 15.68 -24.66
N LYS A 48 21.06 15.21 -23.54
CA LYS A 48 20.63 15.61 -22.19
C LYS A 48 20.92 17.08 -21.87
N LYS A 49 21.86 17.71 -22.58
CA LYS A 49 22.23 19.12 -22.42
C LYS A 49 21.45 20.08 -23.31
N ASN A 50 20.41 19.61 -24.01
CA ASN A 50 19.29 20.47 -24.45
C ASN A 50 18.36 20.82 -23.26
N GLY A 51 18.96 21.09 -22.10
CA GLY A 51 18.29 21.78 -21.02
C GLY A 51 18.05 23.21 -21.50
N LYS A 52 16.79 23.52 -21.82
CA LYS A 52 16.23 24.86 -22.08
C LYS A 52 17.26 25.97 -21.94
N LEU A 53 17.78 26.48 -23.06
CA LEU A 53 18.24 27.85 -23.14
C LEU A 53 17.09 28.71 -22.61
N ARG A 54 17.20 29.16 -21.36
CA ARG A 54 16.25 30.08 -20.76
C ARG A 54 16.49 31.43 -21.41
N LEU A 55 15.73 31.70 -22.47
CA LEU A 55 15.46 33.08 -22.88
C LEU A 55 14.91 33.80 -21.63
N LEU A 56 15.50 34.94 -21.29
CA LEU A 56 15.09 35.80 -20.18
C LEU A 56 13.76 36.49 -20.48
N SER A 57 12.70 35.72 -20.71
CA SER A 57 11.33 36.20 -20.83
C SER A 57 10.51 35.67 -19.66
N GLY A 58 10.30 36.55 -18.67
CA GLY A 58 9.28 36.41 -17.63
C GLY A 58 9.48 35.24 -16.67
N GLU A 59 10.00 35.53 -15.49
CA GLU A 59 9.86 34.66 -14.32
C GLU A 59 8.36 34.49 -13.97
N HIS A 60 7.69 33.54 -14.61
CA HIS A 60 6.46 33.00 -14.06
C HIS A 60 6.83 32.10 -12.88
N ILE A 61 6.65 32.66 -11.68
CA ILE A 61 6.66 32.00 -10.38
C ILE A 61 5.81 30.73 -10.44
N LYS A 62 6.46 29.57 -10.68
CA LYS A 62 5.85 28.22 -10.57
C LYS A 62 6.57 27.34 -9.54
N ASN A 63 7.27 27.94 -8.58
CA ASN A 63 8.07 27.22 -7.58
C ASN A 63 7.50 27.25 -6.14
N SER A 64 6.43 28.00 -5.86
CA SER A 64 5.92 28.18 -4.49
C SER A 64 5.11 26.99 -3.95
N THR A 65 4.40 26.25 -4.82
CA THR A 65 3.49 25.16 -4.39
C THR A 65 4.22 23.93 -3.86
N HIS A 66 5.38 23.60 -4.43
CA HIS A 66 6.14 22.41 -4.03
C HIS A 66 6.88 22.56 -2.70
N SER A 67 7.34 23.77 -2.35
CA SER A 67 7.99 24.02 -1.06
C SER A 67 6.99 23.89 0.08
N ALA A 68 5.83 24.56 -0.05
CA ALA A 68 4.74 24.47 0.91
C ALA A 68 4.24 23.02 1.08
N TYR A 69 4.06 22.26 -0.01
CA TYR A 69 3.67 20.86 0.07
C TYR A 69 4.69 19.98 0.83
N ARG A 70 5.99 20.17 0.58
CA ARG A 70 7.05 19.42 1.28
C ARG A 70 7.02 19.70 2.78
N GLU A 71 6.83 20.95 3.15
CA GLU A 71 6.73 21.37 4.54
C GLU A 71 5.46 20.82 5.20
N ILE A 72 4.30 20.95 4.56
CA ILE A 72 3.02 20.38 5.03
C ILE A 72 3.16 18.86 5.23
N ASN A 73 3.73 18.14 4.28
CA ASN A 73 3.93 16.68 4.39
C ASN A 73 4.93 16.29 5.49
N LYS A 74 5.96 17.10 5.73
CA LYS A 74 6.89 16.90 6.86
C LYS A 74 6.17 17.12 8.19
N ASN A 75 5.40 18.20 8.30
CA ASN A 75 4.67 18.57 9.51
C ASN A 75 3.55 17.58 9.81
N SER A 76 2.81 17.11 8.80
CA SER A 76 1.74 16.13 8.98
C SER A 76 2.26 14.77 9.49
N LYS A 77 3.43 14.32 9.01
CA LYS A 77 4.10 13.12 9.55
C LYS A 77 4.47 13.28 11.02
N HIS A 78 4.99 14.46 11.40
CA HIS A 78 5.32 14.75 12.79
C HIS A 78 4.06 14.81 13.65
N ALA A 79 3.01 15.47 13.17
CA ALA A 79 1.71 15.55 13.85
C ALA A 79 1.10 14.16 14.06
N LEU A 80 1.07 13.31 13.03
CA LEU A 80 0.57 11.94 13.14
C LEU A 80 1.37 11.11 14.17
N LYS A 81 2.71 11.21 14.14
CA LYS A 81 3.56 10.52 15.12
C LYS A 81 3.28 11.00 16.55
N SER A 82 3.18 12.32 16.73
CA SER A 82 2.88 12.92 18.04
C SER A 82 1.50 12.48 18.55
N TYR A 83 0.49 12.49 17.68
CA TYR A 83 -0.86 12.04 17.98
C TYR A 83 -0.90 10.57 18.42
N ILE A 84 -0.27 9.66 17.67
CA ILE A 84 -0.24 8.23 18.02
C ILE A 84 0.43 8.00 19.38
N ASN A 85 1.56 8.66 19.63
CA ASN A 85 2.28 8.53 20.89
C ASN A 85 1.48 9.13 22.07
N GLY A 86 0.86 10.29 21.86
CA GLY A 86 -0.01 10.95 22.84
C GLY A 86 -1.20 10.08 23.20
N ALA A 87 -1.92 9.57 22.19
CA ALA A 87 -3.07 8.68 22.38
C ALA A 87 -2.69 7.40 23.15
N ARG A 88 -1.59 6.73 22.77
CA ARG A 88 -1.12 5.53 23.48
C ARG A 88 -0.76 5.80 24.94
N LYS A 89 -0.07 6.92 25.19
CA LYS A 89 0.27 7.34 26.56
C LYS A 89 -0.99 7.66 27.37
N ALA A 90 -1.96 8.34 26.76
CA ALA A 90 -3.23 8.67 27.38
C ALA A 90 -4.02 7.40 27.72
N SER A 91 -4.19 6.47 26.79
CA SER A 91 -4.87 5.19 27.02
C SER A 91 -4.18 4.37 28.12
N SER A 92 -2.84 4.29 28.12
CA SER A 92 -2.09 3.60 29.17
C SER A 92 -2.24 4.26 30.54
N THR A 93 -2.22 5.60 30.59
CA THR A 93 -2.39 6.36 31.84
C THR A 93 -3.81 6.21 32.37
N ALA A 94 -4.81 6.25 31.50
CA ALA A 94 -6.21 6.04 31.84
C ALA A 94 -6.45 4.65 32.43
N LYS A 95 -5.86 3.59 31.84
CA LYS A 95 -5.93 2.23 32.40
C LYS A 95 -5.26 2.11 33.77
N ARG A 96 -4.12 2.77 33.96
CA ARG A 96 -3.45 2.82 35.28
C ARG A 96 -4.35 3.49 36.32
N ILE A 97 -4.95 4.63 35.98
CA ILE A 97 -5.89 5.34 36.86
C ILE A 97 -7.12 4.46 37.16
N ALA A 98 -7.66 3.78 36.15
CA ALA A 98 -8.77 2.85 36.32
C ALA A 98 -8.42 1.75 37.33
N SER A 99 -7.23 1.15 37.22
CA SER A 99 -6.75 0.13 38.17
C SER A 99 -6.54 0.70 39.58
N GLU A 100 -5.92 1.87 39.72
CA GLU A 100 -5.65 2.51 41.02
C GLU A 100 -6.93 2.92 41.75
N LYS A 101 -7.97 3.29 41.00
CA LYS A 101 -9.28 3.69 41.54
C LYS A 101 -10.32 2.57 41.50
N ASN A 102 -9.93 1.37 41.06
CA ASN A 102 -10.80 0.21 40.90
C ASN A 102 -12.07 0.49 40.06
N LEU A 103 -11.93 1.35 39.03
CA LEU A 103 -13.00 1.71 38.09
C LEU A 103 -13.07 0.63 37.01
N ARG A 104 -14.21 -0.07 36.93
CA ARG A 104 -14.42 -1.19 36.00
C ARG A 104 -15.31 -0.85 34.82
N GLU A 105 -16.11 0.21 34.95
CA GLU A 105 -17.05 0.62 33.92
C GLU A 105 -16.49 1.77 33.08
N ARG A 106 -16.66 1.67 31.76
CA ARG A 106 -16.18 2.69 30.81
C ARG A 106 -16.80 4.08 31.05
N PRO A 107 -18.12 4.25 31.24
CA PRO A 107 -18.72 5.56 31.47
C PRO A 107 -18.20 6.23 32.75
N GLU A 108 -17.99 5.44 33.80
CA GLU A 108 -17.48 5.88 35.10
C GLU A 108 -16.05 6.41 34.96
N LEU A 109 -15.18 5.64 34.30
CA LEU A 109 -13.80 6.05 34.01
C LEU A 109 -13.75 7.34 33.19
N LEU A 110 -14.56 7.43 32.12
CA LEU A 110 -14.60 8.62 31.27
C LEU A 110 -15.11 9.85 32.01
N GLY A 111 -16.11 9.68 32.89
CA GLY A 111 -16.60 10.74 33.77
C GLY A 111 -15.52 11.23 34.74
N TYR A 112 -14.85 10.30 35.42
CA TYR A 112 -13.76 10.61 36.36
C TYR A 112 -12.60 11.34 35.65
N LEU A 113 -12.18 10.84 34.49
CA LEU A 113 -11.11 11.47 33.70
C LEU A 113 -11.51 12.87 33.21
N LYS A 114 -12.76 13.08 32.82
CA LYS A 114 -13.26 14.39 32.40
C LYS A 114 -13.18 15.42 33.52
N GLU A 115 -13.50 15.02 34.75
CA GLU A 115 -13.50 15.91 35.91
C GLU A 115 -12.08 16.14 36.49
N LYS A 116 -11.32 15.06 36.75
CA LYS A 116 -10.04 15.12 37.48
C LYS A 116 -8.81 15.17 36.58
N HIS A 117 -8.90 14.70 35.34
CA HIS A 117 -7.77 14.60 34.42
C HIS A 117 -8.11 15.05 32.98
N PRO A 118 -8.56 16.30 32.78
CA PRO A 118 -9.07 16.78 31.49
C PRO A 118 -8.03 16.68 30.35
N SER A 119 -6.74 16.86 30.66
CA SER A 119 -5.66 16.71 29.67
C SER A 119 -5.56 15.28 29.10
N VAL A 120 -5.70 14.27 29.97
CA VAL A 120 -5.69 12.86 29.56
C VAL A 120 -6.96 12.56 28.79
N PHE A 121 -8.13 13.01 29.28
CA PHE A 121 -9.41 12.82 28.62
C PHE A 121 -9.44 13.37 27.19
N GLY A 122 -8.92 14.58 26.96
CA GLY A 122 -8.87 15.18 25.62
C GLY A 122 -7.89 14.49 24.66
N SER A 123 -6.94 13.73 25.18
CA SER A 123 -5.94 13.00 24.38
C SER A 123 -6.38 11.57 24.04
N ILE A 124 -7.43 11.05 24.69
CA ILE A 124 -7.97 9.71 24.42
C ILE A 124 -8.78 9.76 23.11
N PRO A 125 -8.48 8.89 22.13
CA PRO A 125 -9.26 8.83 20.91
C PRO A 125 -10.66 8.28 21.20
N ARG A 126 -11.65 8.68 20.39
CA ARG A 126 -13.05 8.25 20.55
C ARG A 126 -13.50 7.51 19.31
N PHE A 127 -13.78 6.22 19.46
CA PHE A 127 -14.19 5.37 18.34
C PHE A 127 -15.46 5.88 17.66
N ASP A 128 -16.45 6.29 18.46
CA ASP A 128 -17.75 6.75 17.97
C ASP A 128 -17.66 8.03 17.12
N GLN A 129 -16.61 8.85 17.30
CA GLN A 129 -16.39 10.05 16.47
C GLN A 129 -15.92 9.72 15.05
N ILE A 130 -15.28 8.56 14.86
CA ILE A 130 -14.74 8.12 13.57
C ILE A 130 -15.71 7.14 12.89
N LEU A 131 -16.70 6.61 13.60
CA LEU A 131 -17.66 5.66 13.06
C LEU A 131 -18.39 6.16 11.78
N PRO A 132 -18.82 7.44 11.67
CA PRO A 132 -19.42 7.95 10.44
C PRO A 132 -18.48 7.89 9.22
N MET A 133 -17.16 7.98 9.43
CA MET A 133 -16.18 7.83 8.35
C MET A 133 -16.23 6.42 7.73
N HIS A 134 -16.57 5.41 8.52
CA HIS A 134 -16.79 4.07 8.01
C HIS A 134 -18.18 3.93 7.36
N GLU A 135 -19.23 4.21 8.12
CA GLU A 135 -20.61 3.90 7.75
C GLU A 135 -21.14 4.78 6.61
N GLU A 136 -20.82 6.08 6.62
CA GLU A 136 -21.37 7.04 5.66
C GLU A 136 -20.45 7.29 4.46
N LEU A 137 -19.13 7.22 4.66
CA LEU A 137 -18.16 7.52 3.59
C LEU A 137 -17.62 6.24 2.95
N TRP A 138 -16.95 5.39 3.74
CA TRP A 138 -16.22 4.26 3.18
C TRP A 138 -17.15 3.17 2.61
N VAL A 139 -18.26 2.86 3.30
CA VAL A 139 -19.25 1.89 2.80
C VAL A 139 -19.86 2.37 1.49
N ASN A 140 -20.32 3.62 1.41
CA ASN A 140 -20.91 4.18 0.19
C ASN A 140 -19.91 4.23 -0.97
N TYR A 141 -18.66 4.63 -0.70
CA TYR A 141 -17.56 4.55 -1.65
C TYR A 141 -17.37 3.13 -2.22
N MET A 142 -17.37 2.11 -1.37
CA MET A 142 -17.20 0.72 -1.81
C MET A 142 -18.41 0.18 -2.56
N ARG A 143 -19.62 0.57 -2.16
CA ARG A 143 -20.86 0.23 -2.89
C ARG A 143 -20.82 0.81 -4.30
N GLU A 144 -20.41 2.07 -4.45
CA GLU A 144 -20.26 2.72 -5.75
C GLU A 144 -19.20 2.01 -6.61
N ILE A 145 -18.00 1.76 -6.07
CA ILE A 145 -16.92 1.08 -6.81
C ILE A 145 -17.36 -0.30 -7.30
N LEU A 146 -18.04 -1.06 -6.47
CA LEU A 146 -18.49 -2.41 -6.80
C LEU A 146 -19.82 -2.45 -7.55
N ASN A 147 -20.41 -1.29 -7.87
CA ASN A 147 -21.72 -1.15 -8.49
C ASN A 147 -22.82 -1.92 -7.72
N ILE A 148 -22.81 -1.84 -6.39
CA ILE A 148 -23.83 -2.43 -5.52
C ILE A 148 -24.98 -1.41 -5.43
N PRO A 149 -26.19 -1.74 -5.92
CA PRO A 149 -27.36 -0.87 -5.82
C PRO A 149 -27.74 -0.58 -4.36
N ASP A 150 -28.46 0.50 -4.09
CA ASP A 150 -28.89 0.83 -2.71
C ASP A 150 -29.91 -0.16 -2.15
N ASP A 151 -30.88 -0.57 -2.98
CA ASP A 151 -31.89 -1.56 -2.61
C ASP A 151 -31.56 -2.92 -3.23
N VAL A 152 -31.05 -3.84 -2.40
CA VAL A 152 -30.67 -5.18 -2.82
C VAL A 152 -31.43 -6.17 -1.94
N PRO A 153 -32.47 -6.85 -2.49
CA PRO A 153 -33.29 -7.75 -1.70
C PRO A 153 -32.54 -9.03 -1.27
N SER A 154 -31.48 -9.42 -1.97
CA SER A 154 -30.53 -10.43 -1.50
C SER A 154 -29.21 -10.32 -2.28
N ALA A 155 -28.10 -10.57 -1.59
CA ALA A 155 -26.75 -10.64 -2.15
C ALA A 155 -26.62 -11.66 -3.28
N SER A 156 -27.45 -12.72 -3.29
CA SER A 156 -27.51 -13.72 -4.36
C SER A 156 -27.89 -13.14 -5.73
N LYS A 157 -28.60 -12.00 -5.76
CA LYS A 157 -29.04 -11.32 -6.98
C LYS A 157 -28.01 -10.31 -7.51
N LEU A 158 -26.90 -10.10 -6.79
CA LEU A 158 -25.84 -9.20 -7.22
C LEU A 158 -25.05 -9.84 -8.37
N ASN A 159 -25.10 -9.21 -9.54
CA ASN A 159 -24.26 -9.60 -10.67
C ASN A 159 -22.88 -8.92 -10.59
N ILE A 160 -22.06 -9.36 -9.63
CA ILE A 160 -20.69 -8.84 -9.47
C ILE A 160 -19.72 -9.76 -10.21
N ASN A 161 -19.05 -9.21 -11.23
CA ASN A 161 -17.91 -9.89 -11.83
C ASN A 161 -16.75 -9.94 -10.83
N GLY A 162 -16.49 -11.12 -10.27
CA GLY A 162 -15.48 -11.32 -9.21
C GLY A 162 -14.08 -10.85 -9.61
N THR A 163 -13.63 -11.13 -10.83
CA THR A 163 -12.30 -10.71 -11.31
C THR A 163 -12.16 -9.19 -11.37
N ASN A 164 -13.18 -8.51 -11.91
CA ASN A 164 -13.21 -7.05 -11.99
C ASN A 164 -13.34 -6.41 -10.60
N ALA A 165 -14.14 -7.00 -9.71
CA ALA A 165 -14.28 -6.56 -8.33
C ALA A 165 -12.95 -6.67 -7.58
N LEU A 166 -12.25 -7.81 -7.67
CA LEU A 166 -10.94 -8.00 -7.04
C LEU A 166 -9.89 -7.02 -7.58
N LEU A 167 -9.90 -6.73 -8.89
CA LEU A 167 -9.02 -5.71 -9.48
C LEU A 167 -9.31 -4.32 -8.89
N LYS A 168 -10.58 -3.91 -8.84
CA LYS A 168 -10.99 -2.63 -8.23
C LYS A 168 -10.59 -2.56 -6.75
N LEU A 169 -10.87 -3.61 -5.97
CA LEU A 169 -10.50 -3.71 -4.55
C LEU A 169 -8.98 -3.66 -4.32
N SER A 170 -8.18 -4.18 -5.26
CA SER A 170 -6.72 -4.11 -5.17
C SER A 170 -6.18 -2.67 -5.27
N MET A 171 -6.91 -1.79 -5.96
CA MET A 171 -6.54 -0.39 -6.19
C MET A 171 -7.25 0.60 -5.26
N ALA A 172 -8.37 0.19 -4.66
CA ALA A 172 -9.22 1.02 -3.82
C ALA A 172 -8.51 1.54 -2.56
N ASP A 173 -9.05 2.60 -1.96
CA ASP A 173 -8.58 3.15 -0.68
C ASP A 173 -9.24 2.43 0.52
N TYR A 174 -8.45 2.22 1.57
CA TYR A 174 -8.89 1.54 2.79
C TYR A 174 -8.83 2.45 4.03
N ASN A 175 -8.54 3.74 3.88
CA ASN A 175 -8.78 4.72 4.96
C ASN A 175 -10.29 4.79 5.26
N GLY A 176 -10.69 4.59 6.51
CA GLY A 176 -12.11 4.45 6.90
C GLY A 176 -12.65 3.02 6.82
N CYS A 177 -11.86 2.05 6.38
CA CYS A 177 -12.28 0.65 6.36
C CYS A 177 -12.30 0.06 7.77
N MET A 178 -13.39 -0.63 8.14
CA MET A 178 -13.44 -1.51 9.30
C MET A 178 -12.76 -2.84 8.94
N ILE A 179 -11.62 -3.13 9.57
CA ILE A 179 -10.89 -4.38 9.33
C ILE A 179 -10.74 -5.21 10.59
N THR A 180 -10.70 -6.52 10.42
CA THR A 180 -10.45 -7.50 11.49
C THR A 180 -9.25 -8.36 11.11
N VAL A 181 -8.31 -8.56 12.04
CA VAL A 181 -7.19 -9.48 11.85
C VAL A 181 -7.67 -10.91 12.07
N THR A 182 -7.82 -11.69 11.00
CA THR A 182 -8.32 -13.07 11.08
C THR A 182 -7.20 -14.07 11.37
N LYS A 183 -6.05 -13.87 10.73
CA LYS A 183 -4.86 -14.72 10.88
C LYS A 183 -3.61 -13.85 10.94
N SER A 184 -2.64 -14.28 11.74
CA SER A 184 -1.38 -13.58 11.92
C SER A 184 -0.32 -14.54 12.45
N ARG A 185 0.93 -14.40 12.01
CA ARG A 185 2.09 -15.11 12.59
C ARG A 185 2.28 -14.79 14.08
N ASN A 186 1.83 -13.62 14.52
CA ASN A 186 1.76 -13.26 15.93
C ASN A 186 0.32 -13.44 16.42
N GLU A 187 0.11 -14.39 17.33
CA GLU A 187 -1.19 -14.76 17.85
C GLU A 187 -1.90 -13.60 18.57
N ASN A 188 -1.14 -12.72 19.22
CA ASN A 188 -1.68 -11.55 19.94
C ASN A 188 -2.34 -10.51 19.02
N LEU A 189 -2.09 -10.59 17.70
CA LEU A 189 -2.73 -9.71 16.73
C LEU A 189 -4.08 -10.25 16.26
N ARG A 190 -4.36 -11.55 16.42
CA ARG A 190 -5.61 -12.17 15.96
C ARG A 190 -6.80 -11.58 16.73
N GLY A 191 -7.90 -11.34 16.02
CA GLY A 191 -9.12 -10.76 16.59
C GLY A 191 -9.11 -9.25 16.77
N ILE A 192 -7.99 -8.55 16.51
CA ILE A 192 -7.99 -7.08 16.53
C ILE A 192 -8.92 -6.57 15.43
N LYS A 193 -9.97 -5.86 15.84
CA LYS A 193 -10.94 -5.19 14.96
C LYS A 193 -10.88 -3.67 15.17
N GLY A 194 -10.92 -2.90 14.10
CA GLY A 194 -10.92 -1.45 14.18
C GLY A 194 -11.02 -0.75 12.84
N ILE A 195 -11.24 0.56 12.89
CA ILE A 195 -11.32 1.42 11.70
C ILE A 195 -9.91 1.89 11.35
N VAL A 196 -9.53 1.75 10.08
CA VAL A 196 -8.26 2.26 9.56
C VAL A 196 -8.28 3.79 9.55
N ILE A 197 -7.46 4.40 10.40
CA ILE A 197 -7.26 5.87 10.39
C ILE A 197 -6.22 6.29 9.36
N TRP A 198 -5.27 5.40 9.05
CA TRP A 198 -4.21 5.67 8.07
C TRP A 198 -3.65 4.38 7.46
N ASP A 199 -3.73 4.28 6.13
CA ASP A 199 -3.07 3.26 5.31
C ASP A 199 -1.58 3.61 5.10
N SER A 200 -0.71 3.08 5.97
CA SER A 200 0.74 3.18 5.77
C SER A 200 1.22 2.09 4.81
N GLN A 201 2.42 2.25 4.26
CA GLN A 201 3.00 1.24 3.36
C GLN A 201 3.12 -0.11 4.07
N LYS A 202 3.65 -0.15 5.30
CA LYS A 202 3.95 -1.41 5.99
C LYS A 202 2.89 -1.86 6.99
N ASP A 203 2.09 -0.92 7.48
CA ASP A 203 1.22 -1.13 8.64
C ASP A 203 -0.16 -0.52 8.37
N PHE A 204 -1.19 -1.11 8.96
CA PHE A 204 -2.46 -0.42 9.14
C PHE A 204 -2.50 0.20 10.53
N ILE A 205 -2.84 1.49 10.59
CA ILE A 205 -3.07 2.18 11.85
C ILE A 205 -4.57 2.15 12.12
N LEU A 206 -4.97 1.46 13.17
CA LEU A 206 -6.36 1.19 13.52
C LEU A 206 -6.74 1.93 14.79
N LEU A 207 -7.93 2.51 14.80
CA LEU A 207 -8.62 2.85 16.05
C LEU A 207 -9.52 1.67 16.43
N CYS A 208 -9.25 1.08 17.59
CA CYS A 208 -9.96 -0.07 18.12
C CYS A 208 -10.84 0.35 19.30
N ARG A 209 -12.05 -0.21 19.36
CA ARG A 209 -12.89 -0.12 20.55
C ARG A 209 -12.30 -1.02 21.63
N GLY A 210 -11.89 -0.43 22.75
CA GLY A 210 -11.41 -1.18 23.90
C GLY A 210 -12.48 -1.30 24.98
N GLU A 211 -12.24 -2.18 25.95
CA GLU A 211 -13.16 -2.43 27.07
C GLU A 211 -13.36 -1.15 27.89
N LEU A 212 -12.26 -0.60 28.45
CA LEU A 212 -12.29 0.62 29.25
C LEU A 212 -12.06 1.89 28.44
N VAL A 213 -11.08 1.87 27.53
CA VAL A 213 -10.69 3.02 26.71
C VAL A 213 -10.37 2.57 25.29
N ASP A 214 -10.66 3.43 24.32
CA ASP A 214 -10.31 3.16 22.93
C ASP A 214 -8.80 3.34 22.72
N GLU A 215 -8.29 2.62 21.73
CA GLU A 215 -6.85 2.49 21.52
C GLU A 215 -6.45 2.56 20.06
N ILE A 216 -5.32 3.21 19.80
CA ILE A 216 -4.67 3.18 18.50
C ILE A 216 -3.68 2.02 18.43
N LYS A 217 -3.98 1.04 17.58
CA LYS A 217 -3.11 -0.11 17.31
C LYS A 217 -2.47 0.04 15.93
N CYS A 218 -1.15 -0.09 15.86
CA CYS A 218 -0.44 -0.20 14.57
C CYS A 218 -0.23 -1.69 14.30
N VAL A 219 -0.94 -2.23 13.34
CA VAL A 219 -0.87 -3.64 12.98
C VAL A 219 0.01 -3.79 11.73
N PRO A 220 1.11 -4.57 11.79
CA PRO A 220 1.95 -4.78 10.63
C PRO A 220 1.19 -5.58 9.57
N LYS A 221 1.38 -5.25 8.29
CA LYS A 221 0.81 -6.02 7.17
C LYS A 221 1.59 -7.31 6.89
N MET A 222 2.87 -7.34 7.25
CA MET A 222 3.69 -8.53 7.03
C MET A 222 3.23 -9.68 7.95
N GLY A 223 2.97 -10.85 7.38
CA GLY A 223 2.54 -12.04 8.10
C GLY A 223 1.14 -11.93 8.71
N THR A 224 0.29 -11.04 8.21
CA THR A 224 -1.08 -10.82 8.71
C THR A 224 -2.11 -10.86 7.58
N ILE A 225 -3.32 -11.30 7.93
CA ILE A 225 -4.45 -11.40 7.02
C ILE A 225 -5.60 -10.62 7.66
N PHE A 226 -6.15 -9.70 6.87
CA PHE A 226 -7.22 -8.83 7.28
C PHE A 226 -8.50 -9.25 6.58
N ALA A 227 -9.62 -9.27 7.28
CA ALA A 227 -10.95 -9.39 6.70
C ALA A 227 -11.69 -8.07 6.85
N PHE A 228 -12.53 -7.77 5.87
CA PHE A 228 -13.46 -6.65 5.91
C PHE A 228 -14.77 -7.06 5.26
N GLU A 229 -15.82 -6.35 5.61
CA GLU A 229 -17.19 -6.64 5.19
C GLU A 229 -17.80 -5.40 4.55
N ILE A 230 -18.55 -5.61 3.47
CA ILE A 230 -19.31 -4.57 2.79
C ILE A 230 -20.79 -4.94 2.96
N PRO A 231 -21.55 -4.21 3.80
CA PRO A 231 -22.97 -4.44 3.98
C PRO A 231 -23.73 -4.29 2.66
N VAL A 232 -24.55 -5.29 2.32
CA VAL A 232 -25.44 -5.27 1.15
C VAL A 232 -26.81 -4.79 1.58
N ASN A 233 -27.36 -5.43 2.61
CA ASN A 233 -28.62 -5.07 3.28
C ASN A 233 -28.43 -5.23 4.81
N LYS A 234 -29.54 -5.26 5.57
CA LYS A 234 -29.48 -5.34 7.05
C LYS A 234 -28.90 -6.67 7.57
N ASP A 235 -29.03 -7.74 6.79
CA ASP A 235 -28.75 -9.11 7.24
C ASP A 235 -27.55 -9.75 6.51
N GLU A 236 -27.21 -9.24 5.32
CA GLU A 236 -26.18 -9.81 4.44
C GLU A 236 -25.07 -8.80 4.15
N ALA A 237 -23.83 -9.29 4.15
CA ALA A 237 -22.63 -8.54 3.79
C ALA A 237 -21.72 -9.37 2.90
N LEU A 238 -21.00 -8.72 1.98
CA LEU A 238 -19.93 -9.34 1.21
C LEU A 238 -18.66 -9.38 2.04
N GLN A 239 -18.10 -10.57 2.25
CA GLN A 239 -16.88 -10.76 3.01
C GLN A 239 -15.67 -10.88 2.08
N TYR A 240 -14.64 -10.10 2.35
CA TYR A 240 -13.38 -10.12 1.61
C TYR A 240 -12.19 -10.24 2.56
N THR A 241 -11.09 -10.76 2.04
CA THR A 241 -9.82 -10.87 2.78
C THR A 241 -8.66 -10.27 2.02
N ILE A 242 -7.78 -9.55 2.73
CA ILE A 242 -6.56 -8.95 2.23
C ILE A 242 -5.36 -9.71 2.82
N LEU A 243 -4.47 -10.15 1.93
CA LEU A 243 -3.17 -10.70 2.31
C LEU A 243 -2.17 -9.56 2.53
N GLY A 244 -1.86 -9.26 3.79
CA GLY A 244 -1.03 -8.11 4.13
C GLY A 244 0.39 -8.16 3.55
N ASP A 245 0.99 -9.35 3.41
CA ASP A 245 2.32 -9.54 2.79
C ASP A 245 2.40 -9.02 1.35
N ARG A 246 1.26 -9.03 0.64
CA ARG A 246 1.12 -8.53 -0.73
C ARG A 246 0.53 -7.12 -0.80
N PHE A 247 0.20 -6.52 0.34
CA PHE A 247 -0.48 -5.23 0.45
C PHE A 247 0.40 -4.08 0.96
N LYS A 248 1.70 -4.13 0.68
CA LYS A 248 2.74 -3.21 1.24
C LYS A 248 2.79 -1.80 0.63
N TYR A 249 1.90 -1.46 -0.30
CA TYR A 249 1.88 -0.17 -1.00
C TYR A 249 0.63 0.60 -0.61
N ARG A 250 0.71 1.95 -0.58
CA ARG A 250 -0.46 2.81 -0.35
C ARG A 250 -1.42 2.74 -1.52
N SER A 251 -2.69 3.11 -1.34
CA SER A 251 -3.71 3.16 -2.41
C SER A 251 -3.20 3.87 -3.66
N SER A 252 -2.66 5.08 -3.50
CA SER A 252 -2.05 5.87 -4.58
C SER A 252 -0.93 5.13 -5.32
N ASP A 253 -0.16 4.32 -4.59
CA ASP A 253 0.98 3.58 -5.13
C ASP A 253 0.54 2.22 -5.74
N ARG A 254 -0.70 1.76 -5.53
CA ARG A 254 -1.24 0.49 -6.06
C ARG A 254 -1.82 0.66 -7.45
N ALA A 255 -2.64 1.68 -7.68
CA ALA A 255 -3.42 1.86 -8.92
C ALA A 255 -2.57 1.91 -10.21
N GLY A 256 -1.36 2.48 -10.17
CA GLY A 256 -0.49 2.61 -11.34
C GLY A 256 0.69 1.63 -11.38
N ARG A 257 0.77 0.68 -10.44
CA ARG A 257 2.00 -0.11 -10.24
C ARG A 257 2.03 -1.37 -11.09
N LYS A 258 3.13 -1.56 -11.81
CA LYS A 258 3.47 -2.84 -12.44
C LYS A 258 3.99 -3.82 -11.38
N PHE A 259 3.13 -4.69 -10.90
CA PHE A 259 3.50 -5.75 -9.95
C PHE A 259 4.38 -6.80 -10.65
N LYS A 260 5.40 -7.27 -9.94
CA LYS A 260 6.26 -8.37 -10.38
C LYS A 260 5.88 -9.63 -9.60
N SER A 261 5.94 -10.77 -10.26
CA SER A 261 5.77 -12.06 -9.59
C SER A 261 6.76 -12.20 -8.44
N ARG A 262 6.29 -12.78 -7.32
CA ARG A 262 7.08 -13.10 -6.12
C ARG A 262 6.85 -14.56 -5.76
N ARG A 263 7.85 -15.17 -5.12
CA ARG A 263 7.72 -16.51 -4.54
C ARG A 263 6.59 -16.54 -3.52
N CYS A 264 5.85 -17.64 -3.43
CA CYS A 264 4.72 -17.81 -2.52
C CYS A 264 5.07 -18.56 -1.23
N ASP A 265 6.33 -18.94 -1.04
CA ASP A 265 6.82 -19.73 0.10
C ASP A 265 6.60 -19.02 1.45
N ASP A 266 6.58 -17.68 1.44
CA ASP A 266 6.34 -16.85 2.62
C ASP A 266 4.90 -16.91 3.16
N MET A 267 3.98 -17.52 2.40
CA MET A 267 2.56 -17.65 2.76
C MET A 267 2.22 -18.93 3.53
N LEU A 268 3.20 -19.74 3.94
CA LEU A 268 2.95 -21.02 4.63
C LEU A 268 2.07 -20.86 5.89
N TYR A 269 2.23 -19.76 6.62
CA TYR A 269 1.42 -19.40 7.81
C TYR A 269 -0.09 -19.31 7.53
N TYR A 270 -0.48 -19.08 6.28
CA TYR A 270 -1.89 -19.08 5.86
C TYR A 270 -2.53 -20.47 6.03
N ILE A 271 -1.76 -21.52 5.71
CA ILE A 271 -2.20 -22.91 5.71
C ILE A 271 -1.98 -23.55 7.08
N SER A 272 -0.84 -23.27 7.73
CA SER A 272 -0.42 -23.99 8.94
C SER A 272 -1.26 -23.70 10.20
N GLY A 273 -2.18 -22.74 10.18
CA GLY A 273 -3.05 -22.40 11.32
C GLY A 273 -2.31 -21.86 12.56
N ARG A 274 -0.99 -21.77 12.49
CA ARG A 274 -0.05 -21.18 13.46
C ARG A 274 0.46 -19.85 12.92
#